data_AF-A0A1W9WAF0-F1
#
_entry.id   AF-A0A1W9WAF0-F1
#
_cell.length_a   1.000
_cell.length_b   1.000
_cell.length_c   1.000
_cell.angle_alpha   90.00
_cell.angle_beta   90.00
_cell.angle_gamma   90.00
#
_symmetry.space_group_name_H-M   'P 1'
#
loop_
_entity.id
_entity.type
_entity.pdbx_description
1 polymer ?
#
loop_
_entity_poly.entity_id
_entity_poly.type
_entity_poly.pdbx_seq_one_letter_code
_entity_poly.pdbx_strand_id
1 'polypeptide(L)'
;MQAFKLLFCGDPETYSAVKTTVLASSLSVAASMAIGSPLGFCLGYTRFPGARAIRVGVDTLLSLPTVVIGLLCYAFMSHRGPLGDLGLLFTIPGMAMGQTLLGLPIVVAMTANAVENLDHRLKNTLLTLGAKPRQLLLTSLWEARFALALAGAAAYGRIVSEVGISMMIGGNIKWHTRTITTAIALETGKGEFAVGIALGLILIALALLVNLSMSGLKRLSEL
;
A
#
# COMPACT_ATOMS: atom_id res chain seq x y z
N MET A 1 13.27 28.81 6.25
CA MET A 1 14.48 28.68 5.40
C MET A 1 15.15 27.29 5.47
N GLN A 2 15.12 26.60 6.61
CA GLN A 2 15.74 25.27 6.77
C GLN A 2 15.11 24.17 5.89
N ALA A 3 13.78 24.19 5.71
CA ALA A 3 13.09 23.28 4.80
C ALA A 3 13.53 23.41 3.34
N PHE A 4 13.66 24.65 2.86
CA PHE A 4 14.19 24.93 1.51
C PHE A 4 15.66 24.55 1.39
N LYS A 5 16.49 24.70 2.44
CA LYS A 5 17.86 24.18 2.46
C LYS A 5 17.92 22.66 2.41
N LEU A 6 17.07 21.93 3.14
CA LEU A 6 17.04 20.46 3.07
C LEU A 6 16.61 19.95 1.68
N LEU A 7 15.63 20.62 1.05
CA LEU A 7 15.16 20.33 -0.31
C LEU A 7 16.18 20.69 -1.40
N PHE A 8 16.83 21.86 -1.32
CA PHE A 8 17.73 22.37 -2.36
C PHE A 8 19.22 22.08 -2.13
N CYS A 9 19.68 21.85 -0.91
CA CYS A 9 21.08 21.47 -0.63
C CYS A 9 21.33 19.95 -0.73
N GLY A 10 20.29 19.13 -0.94
CA GLY A 10 20.45 17.70 -1.19
C GLY A 10 21.12 16.97 -0.03
N ASP A 11 20.61 17.14 1.19
CA ASP A 11 21.10 16.37 2.33
C ASP A 11 21.00 14.87 2.02
N PRO A 12 22.11 14.12 2.02
CA PRO A 12 22.09 12.74 1.57
C PRO A 12 21.20 11.87 2.46
N GLU A 13 21.03 12.22 3.74
CA GLU A 13 20.16 11.49 4.67
C GLU A 13 18.69 11.64 4.27
N THR A 14 18.27 12.86 3.92
CA THR A 14 16.93 13.13 3.39
C THR A 14 16.68 12.37 2.10
N TYR A 15 17.65 12.36 1.17
CA TYR A 15 17.52 11.60 -0.08
C TYR A 15 17.42 10.09 0.16
N SER A 16 18.21 9.56 1.10
CA SER A 16 18.11 8.16 1.51
C SER A 16 16.74 7.83 2.08
N ALA A 17 16.17 8.70 2.92
CA ALA A 17 14.85 8.49 3.50
C ALA A 17 13.73 8.54 2.44
N VAL A 18 13.84 9.45 1.46
CA VAL A 18 12.94 9.52 0.30
C VAL A 18 13.03 8.22 -0.50
N LYS A 19 14.24 7.78 -0.84
CA LYS A 19 14.46 6.53 -1.59
C LYS A 19 13.85 5.33 -0.87
N THR A 20 14.11 5.17 0.43
CA THR A 20 13.54 4.07 1.21
C THR A 20 12.03 4.14 1.30
N THR A 21 11.45 5.33 1.44
CA THR A 21 9.99 5.54 1.46
C THR A 21 9.36 5.11 0.15
N VAL A 22 9.89 5.56 -0.99
CA VAL A 22 9.39 5.22 -2.33
C VAL A 22 9.55 3.71 -2.59
N LEU A 23 10.72 3.13 -2.28
CA LEU A 23 10.98 1.72 -2.50
C LEU A 23 10.04 0.83 -1.68
N ALA A 24 9.95 1.05 -0.37
CA ALA A 24 9.12 0.23 0.50
C ALA A 24 7.64 0.34 0.13
N SER A 25 7.13 1.56 -0.04
CA SER A 25 5.72 1.77 -0.40
C SER A 25 5.37 1.19 -1.77
N SER A 26 6.26 1.33 -2.77
CA SER A 26 6.04 0.74 -4.10
C SER A 26 6.03 -0.78 -4.07
N LEU A 27 6.96 -1.40 -3.33
CA LEU A 27 6.99 -2.86 -3.16
C LEU A 27 5.72 -3.36 -2.46
N SER A 28 5.28 -2.67 -1.41
CA SER A 28 4.05 -3.03 -0.69
C SER A 28 2.81 -2.89 -1.55
N VAL A 29 2.65 -1.79 -2.28
CA VAL A 29 1.50 -1.60 -3.18
C VAL A 29 1.50 -2.63 -4.29
N ALA A 30 2.67 -2.92 -4.89
CA ALA A 30 2.77 -3.95 -5.92
C ALA A 30 2.35 -5.33 -5.37
N ALA A 31 2.81 -5.70 -4.18
CA ALA A 31 2.40 -6.95 -3.53
C ALA A 31 0.91 -6.94 -3.15
N SER A 32 0.38 -5.85 -2.61
CA SER A 32 -1.04 -5.70 -2.28
C SER A 32 -1.92 -5.77 -3.52
N MET A 33 -1.50 -5.24 -4.66
CA MET A 33 -2.21 -5.35 -5.94
C MET A 33 -2.15 -6.78 -6.48
N ALA A 34 -0.96 -7.38 -6.51
CA ALA A 34 -0.78 -8.74 -7.01
C ALA A 34 -1.62 -9.78 -6.27
N ILE A 35 -1.77 -9.63 -4.94
CA ILE A 35 -2.54 -10.55 -4.10
C ILE A 35 -3.99 -10.08 -3.95
N GLY A 36 -4.22 -8.79 -3.74
CA GLY A 36 -5.53 -8.23 -3.44
C GLY A 36 -6.47 -8.18 -4.64
N SER A 37 -5.97 -7.93 -5.86
CA SER A 37 -6.81 -7.92 -7.06
C SER A 37 -7.47 -9.28 -7.36
N PRO A 38 -6.76 -10.42 -7.37
CA PRO A 38 -7.42 -11.71 -7.57
C PRO A 38 -8.35 -12.08 -6.41
N LEU A 39 -7.99 -11.77 -5.16
CA LEU A 39 -8.87 -12.01 -4.01
C LEU A 39 -10.15 -11.17 -4.07
N GLY A 40 -10.03 -9.89 -4.42
CA GLY A 40 -11.17 -8.99 -4.61
C GLY A 40 -12.04 -9.43 -5.79
N PHE A 41 -11.44 -9.88 -6.89
CA PHE A 41 -12.18 -10.49 -8.00
C PHE A 41 -12.96 -11.71 -7.54
N CYS A 42 -12.35 -12.65 -6.82
CA CYS A 42 -13.05 -13.81 -6.29
C CYS A 42 -14.21 -13.40 -5.39
N LEU A 43 -14.00 -12.44 -4.50
CA LEU A 43 -15.02 -11.95 -3.56
C LEU A 43 -16.20 -11.26 -4.26
N GLY A 44 -15.94 -10.46 -5.30
CA GLY A 44 -17.00 -9.75 -6.05
C GLY A 44 -17.66 -10.57 -7.16
N TYR A 45 -16.93 -11.52 -7.76
CA TYR A 45 -17.43 -12.31 -8.89
C TYR A 45 -18.20 -13.58 -8.48
N THR A 46 -17.75 -14.27 -7.42
CA THR A 46 -18.30 -15.57 -7.03
C THR A 46 -19.33 -15.44 -5.90
N ARG A 47 -20.49 -16.11 -6.06
CA ARG A 47 -21.51 -16.21 -5.02
C ARG A 47 -21.36 -17.54 -4.29
N PHE A 48 -20.58 -17.57 -3.21
CA PHE A 48 -20.39 -18.75 -2.36
C PHE A 48 -20.94 -18.51 -0.94
N PRO A 49 -21.38 -19.58 -0.24
CA PRO A 49 -21.80 -19.46 1.15
C PRO A 49 -20.61 -19.02 2.02
N GLY A 50 -20.71 -17.84 2.63
CA GLY A 50 -19.63 -17.24 3.43
C GLY A 50 -19.02 -15.96 2.86
N ALA A 51 -19.31 -15.61 1.59
CA ALA A 51 -18.79 -14.38 0.96
C ALA A 51 -19.12 -13.12 1.78
N ARG A 52 -20.32 -13.05 2.38
CA ARG A 52 -20.72 -11.94 3.27
C ARG A 52 -19.85 -11.85 4.53
N ALA A 53 -19.52 -12.97 5.16
CA ALA A 53 -18.66 -12.99 6.34
C ALA A 53 -17.23 -12.54 6.00
N ILE A 54 -16.70 -13.01 4.86
CA ILE A 54 -15.39 -12.57 4.38
C ILE A 54 -15.39 -11.07 4.06
N ARG A 55 -16.43 -10.55 3.40
CA ARG A 55 -16.58 -9.12 3.13
C ARG A 55 -16.57 -8.29 4.42
N VAL A 56 -17.39 -8.67 5.41
CA VAL A 56 -17.38 -8.02 6.73
C VAL A 56 -16.00 -8.09 7.38
N GLY A 57 -15.29 -9.22 7.25
CA GLY A 57 -13.92 -9.36 7.73
C GLY A 57 -12.96 -8.38 7.06
N VAL A 58 -12.97 -8.30 5.73
CA VAL A 58 -12.16 -7.34 4.96
C VAL A 58 -12.48 -5.90 5.35
N ASP A 59 -13.77 -5.54 5.46
CA ASP A 59 -14.20 -4.20 5.86
C ASP A 59 -13.75 -3.87 7.29
N THR A 60 -13.76 -4.86 8.19
CA THR A 60 -13.23 -4.72 9.56
C THR A 60 -11.72 -4.48 9.55
N LEU A 61 -10.97 -5.17 8.68
CA LEU A 61 -9.52 -4.98 8.53
C LEU A 61 -9.16 -3.55 8.08
N LEU A 62 -10.03 -2.88 7.31
CA LEU A 62 -9.82 -1.47 6.92
C LEU A 62 -9.79 -0.52 8.13
N SER A 63 -10.48 -0.88 9.21
CA SER A 63 -10.58 -0.09 10.44
C SER A 63 -9.54 -0.47 11.49
N LEU A 64 -8.69 -1.46 11.24
CA LEU A 64 -7.70 -1.89 12.22
C LEU A 64 -6.65 -0.80 12.48
N PRO A 65 -6.33 -0.53 13.76
CA PRO A 65 -5.21 0.34 14.09
C PRO A 65 -3.90 -0.23 13.54
N THR A 66 -3.13 0.60 12.84
CA THR A 66 -1.91 0.13 12.16
C THR A 66 -0.82 -0.29 13.12
N VAL A 67 -0.82 0.29 14.31
CA VAL A 67 0.06 -0.11 15.42
C VAL A 67 -0.18 -1.58 15.78
N VAL A 68 -1.44 -2.04 15.80
CA VAL A 68 -1.77 -3.45 16.09
C VAL A 68 -1.26 -4.35 14.97
N ILE A 69 -1.43 -3.96 13.70
CA ILE A 69 -0.88 -4.68 12.56
C ILE A 69 0.65 -4.79 12.66
N GLY A 70 1.32 -3.67 12.97
CA GLY A 70 2.77 -3.64 13.17
C GLY A 70 3.25 -4.56 14.29
N LEU A 71 2.55 -4.58 15.43
CA LEU A 71 2.86 -5.48 16.54
C LEU A 71 2.68 -6.95 16.18
N LEU A 72 1.60 -7.29 15.47
CA LEU A 72 1.38 -8.66 14.98
C LEU A 72 2.50 -9.06 14.03
N CYS A 73 2.79 -8.25 13.00
CA CYS A 73 3.89 -8.53 12.09
C CYS A 73 5.24 -8.69 12.82
N TYR A 74 5.53 -7.81 13.77
CA TYR A 74 6.75 -7.90 14.59
C TYR A 74 6.80 -9.21 15.38
N ALA A 75 5.71 -9.62 16.02
CA ALA A 75 5.65 -10.88 16.77
C ALA A 75 5.89 -12.10 15.87
N PHE A 76 5.37 -12.08 14.64
CA PHE A 76 5.57 -13.17 13.68
C PHE A 76 6.99 -13.21 13.11
N MET A 77 7.61 -12.06 12.88
CA MET A 77 8.92 -11.92 12.23
C MET A 77 10.09 -11.88 13.23
N SER A 78 9.81 -11.74 14.52
CA SER A 78 10.80 -11.84 15.59
C SER A 78 11.49 -13.20 15.56
N HIS A 79 12.72 -13.28 16.09
CA HIS A 79 13.50 -14.52 16.16
C HIS A 79 12.76 -15.67 16.89
N ARG A 80 11.79 -15.35 17.75
CA ARG A 80 10.94 -16.33 18.44
C ARG A 80 9.61 -16.61 17.73
N GLY A 81 9.35 -15.89 16.64
CA GLY A 81 8.16 -16.02 15.83
C GLY A 81 8.34 -17.04 14.70
N PRO A 82 7.23 -17.50 14.09
CA PRO A 82 7.24 -18.50 13.02
C PRO A 82 8.02 -18.10 11.77
N LEU A 83 8.23 -16.80 11.53
CA LEU A 83 9.01 -16.28 10.40
C LEU A 83 10.38 -15.75 10.84
N GLY A 84 10.82 -16.04 12.06
CA GLY A 84 12.06 -15.53 12.64
C GLY A 84 13.32 -15.92 11.87
N ASP A 85 13.36 -17.13 11.34
CA ASP A 85 14.52 -17.67 10.60
C ASP A 85 14.80 -16.93 9.28
N LEU A 86 13.82 -16.15 8.78
CA LEU A 86 13.96 -15.38 7.55
C LEU A 86 14.71 -14.04 7.74
N GLY A 87 14.98 -13.63 8.99
CA GLY A 87 15.78 -12.43 9.28
C GLY A 87 15.16 -11.12 8.75
N LEU A 88 13.84 -11.04 8.73
CA LEU A 88 13.12 -9.96 8.03
C LEU A 88 13.02 -8.66 8.82
N LEU A 89 13.17 -8.70 10.15
CA LEU A 89 13.19 -7.50 10.97
C LEU A 89 14.37 -6.60 10.58
N PHE A 90 14.14 -5.29 10.60
CA PHE A 90 15.11 -4.25 10.25
C PHE A 90 15.56 -4.28 8.78
N THR A 91 14.72 -4.82 7.90
CA THR A 91 14.97 -4.85 6.46
C THR A 91 13.83 -4.18 5.67
N ILE A 92 14.15 -3.66 4.48
CA ILE A 92 13.14 -3.10 3.56
C ILE A 92 12.09 -4.15 3.16
N PRO A 93 12.46 -5.40 2.80
CA PRO A 93 11.47 -6.44 2.48
C PRO A 93 10.54 -6.76 3.64
N GLY A 94 11.06 -6.83 4.88
CA GLY A 94 10.23 -7.05 6.06
C GLY A 94 9.24 -5.93 6.30
N MET A 95 9.70 -4.68 6.21
CA MET A 95 8.84 -3.51 6.31
C MET A 95 7.76 -3.52 5.21
N ALA A 96 8.15 -3.86 3.97
CA ALA A 96 7.24 -3.93 2.85
C ALA A 96 6.16 -5.00 3.02
N MET A 97 6.48 -6.14 3.65
CA MET A 97 5.49 -7.17 3.97
C MET A 97 4.46 -6.71 5.00
N GLY A 98 4.90 -6.06 6.08
CA GLY A 98 3.97 -5.51 7.07
C GLY A 98 3.04 -4.45 6.44
N GLN A 99 3.61 -3.57 5.62
CA GLN A 99 2.86 -2.57 4.86
C GLN A 99 1.94 -3.19 3.79
N THR A 100 2.29 -4.34 3.23
CA THR A 100 1.41 -5.09 2.32
C THR A 100 0.14 -5.54 3.03
N LEU A 101 0.25 -6.01 4.27
CA LEU A 101 -0.91 -6.43 5.08
C LEU A 101 -1.84 -5.25 5.38
N LEU A 102 -1.28 -4.04 5.53
CA LEU A 102 -2.05 -2.81 5.65
C LEU A 102 -2.78 -2.42 4.35
N GLY A 103 -2.12 -2.54 3.20
CA GLY A 103 -2.69 -2.17 1.89
C GLY A 103 -3.65 -3.21 1.29
N LEU A 104 -3.49 -4.48 1.63
CA LEU A 104 -4.24 -5.60 1.07
C LEU A 104 -5.76 -5.48 1.23
N PRO A 105 -6.34 -5.19 2.42
CA PRO A 105 -7.79 -5.07 2.56
C PRO A 105 -8.37 -3.94 1.71
N ILE A 106 -7.62 -2.83 1.52
CA ILE A 106 -8.03 -1.71 0.66
C ILE A 106 -8.19 -2.18 -0.78
N VAL A 107 -7.18 -2.87 -1.31
CA VAL A 107 -7.20 -3.38 -2.67
C VAL A 107 -8.32 -4.42 -2.85
N VAL A 108 -8.47 -5.35 -1.91
CA VAL A 108 -9.50 -6.40 -1.97
C VAL A 108 -10.90 -5.79 -2.00
N ALA A 109 -11.20 -4.88 -1.06
CA ALA A 109 -12.52 -4.26 -0.96
C ALA A 109 -12.85 -3.43 -2.21
N MET A 110 -11.92 -2.58 -2.66
CA MET A 110 -12.13 -1.74 -3.82
C MET A 110 -12.22 -2.55 -5.12
N THR A 111 -11.41 -3.60 -5.27
CA THR A 111 -11.50 -4.50 -6.44
C THR A 111 -12.81 -5.28 -6.44
N ALA A 112 -13.26 -5.79 -5.29
CA ALA A 112 -14.54 -6.49 -5.19
C ALA A 112 -15.71 -5.59 -5.58
N ASN A 113 -15.73 -4.35 -5.06
CA ASN A 113 -16.73 -3.35 -5.45
C ASN A 113 -16.67 -3.01 -6.94
N ALA A 114 -15.46 -2.89 -7.51
CA ALA A 114 -15.31 -2.62 -8.94
C ALA A 114 -15.90 -3.75 -9.80
N VAL A 115 -15.59 -4.99 -9.45
CA VAL A 115 -16.07 -6.18 -10.18
C VAL A 115 -17.58 -6.37 -10.05
N GLU A 116 -18.17 -6.04 -8.90
CA GLU A 116 -19.62 -6.09 -8.71
C GLU A 116 -20.38 -5.04 -9.54
N ASN A 117 -19.75 -3.89 -9.78
CA ASN A 117 -20.31 -2.79 -10.57
C ASN A 117 -20.04 -2.92 -12.08
N LEU A 118 -19.32 -3.96 -12.53
CA LEU A 118 -19.16 -4.24 -13.95
C LEU A 118 -20.50 -4.63 -14.58
N ASP A 119 -20.70 -4.28 -15.85
CA ASP A 119 -21.90 -4.63 -16.59
C ASP A 119 -22.12 -6.15 -16.58
N HIS A 120 -23.31 -6.58 -16.17
CA HIS A 120 -23.72 -7.98 -16.19
C HIS A 120 -23.60 -8.62 -17.58
N ARG A 121 -23.67 -7.82 -18.66
CA ARG A 121 -23.45 -8.29 -20.03
C ARG A 121 -22.05 -8.83 -20.24
N LEU A 122 -21.02 -8.18 -19.70
CA LEU A 122 -19.62 -8.60 -19.84
C LEU A 122 -19.44 -10.05 -19.39
N LYS A 123 -20.01 -10.39 -18.22
CA LYS A 123 -19.98 -11.75 -17.68
C LYS A 123 -20.62 -12.76 -18.64
N ASN A 124 -21.84 -12.47 -19.09
CA ASN A 124 -22.58 -13.40 -19.95
C ASN A 124 -21.86 -13.58 -21.29
N THR A 125 -21.33 -12.50 -21.88
CA THR A 125 -20.55 -12.54 -23.12
C THR A 125 -19.30 -13.41 -22.97
N LEU A 126 -18.51 -13.22 -21.91
CA LEU A 126 -17.30 -14.03 -21.66
C LEU A 126 -17.63 -15.51 -21.50
N LEU A 127 -18.71 -15.85 -20.78
CA LEU A 127 -19.15 -17.23 -20.63
C LEU A 127 -19.61 -17.84 -21.96
N THR A 128 -20.35 -17.10 -22.79
CA THR A 128 -20.78 -17.58 -24.13
C THR A 128 -19.62 -17.80 -25.09
N LEU A 129 -18.53 -17.04 -24.95
CA LEU A 129 -17.30 -17.22 -25.72
C LEU A 129 -16.41 -18.36 -25.19
N GLY A 130 -16.85 -19.10 -24.17
CA GLY A 130 -16.10 -20.22 -23.60
C GLY A 130 -14.88 -19.80 -22.77
N ALA A 131 -14.88 -18.58 -22.20
CA ALA A 131 -13.74 -18.08 -21.43
C ALA A 131 -13.43 -18.97 -20.22
N LYS A 132 -12.17 -19.37 -20.06
CA LYS A 132 -11.66 -20.10 -18.90
C LYS A 132 -11.63 -19.19 -17.66
N PRO A 133 -11.63 -19.72 -16.41
CA PRO A 133 -11.62 -18.90 -15.19
C PRO A 133 -10.50 -17.85 -15.13
N ARG A 134 -9.30 -18.19 -15.62
CA ARG A 134 -8.17 -17.24 -15.71
C ARG A 134 -8.40 -16.12 -16.71
N GLN A 135 -9.00 -16.42 -17.86
CA GLN A 135 -9.34 -15.40 -18.86
C GLN A 135 -10.43 -14.49 -18.32
N LEU A 136 -11.40 -15.04 -17.60
CA LEU A 136 -12.47 -14.28 -16.98
C LEU A 136 -11.90 -13.29 -15.95
N LEU A 137 -11.00 -13.76 -15.08
CA LEU A 137 -10.29 -12.90 -14.12
C LEU A 137 -9.51 -11.80 -14.82
N LEU A 138 -8.65 -12.13 -15.78
CA LEU A 138 -7.78 -11.15 -16.43
C LEU A 138 -8.57 -10.13 -17.23
N THR A 139 -9.60 -10.55 -17.98
CA THR A 139 -10.42 -9.64 -18.78
C THR A 139 -11.30 -8.76 -17.90
N SER A 140 -11.89 -9.28 -16.82
CA SER A 140 -12.66 -8.45 -15.88
C SER A 140 -11.79 -7.43 -15.15
N LEU A 141 -10.57 -7.82 -14.73
CA LEU A 141 -9.63 -6.87 -14.14
C LEU A 141 -9.14 -5.84 -15.17
N TRP A 142 -8.97 -6.23 -16.44
CA TRP A 142 -8.63 -5.29 -17.50
C TRP A 142 -9.73 -4.25 -17.73
N GLU A 143 -10.99 -4.68 -17.76
CA GLU A 143 -12.14 -3.77 -17.84
C GLU A 143 -12.19 -2.83 -16.63
N ALA A 144 -11.93 -3.37 -15.44
CA ALA A 144 -11.89 -2.61 -14.18
C ALA A 144 -10.56 -1.87 -13.94
N ARG A 145 -9.69 -1.71 -14.95
CA ARG A 145 -8.33 -1.14 -14.79
C ARG A 145 -8.30 0.23 -14.10
N PHE A 146 -9.30 1.07 -14.34
CA PHE A 146 -9.39 2.39 -13.73
C PHE A 146 -9.76 2.32 -12.25
N ALA A 147 -10.68 1.42 -11.90
CA ALA A 147 -11.01 1.18 -10.51
C ALA A 147 -9.83 0.54 -9.75
N LEU A 148 -9.07 -0.34 -10.41
CA LEU A 148 -7.82 -0.90 -9.88
C LEU A 148 -6.73 0.16 -9.69
N ALA A 149 -6.61 1.12 -10.62
CA ALA A 149 -5.70 2.24 -10.47
C ALA A 149 -6.07 3.11 -9.24
N LEU A 150 -7.37 3.34 -9.01
CA LEU A 150 -7.86 4.03 -7.81
C LEU A 150 -7.59 3.21 -6.53
N ALA A 151 -7.76 1.89 -6.59
CA ALA A 151 -7.44 1.00 -5.48
C ALA A 151 -5.94 1.05 -5.13
N GLY A 152 -5.08 1.03 -6.16
CA GLY A 152 -3.63 1.20 -6.00
C GLY A 152 -3.25 2.56 -5.42
N ALA A 153 -3.87 3.65 -5.89
CA ALA A 153 -3.65 4.99 -5.36
C ALA A 153 -4.08 5.11 -3.89
N ALA A 154 -5.24 4.57 -3.53
CA ALA A 154 -5.74 4.54 -2.16
C ALA A 154 -4.81 3.73 -1.23
N ALA A 155 -4.38 2.54 -1.68
CA ALA A 155 -3.43 1.73 -0.94
C ALA A 155 -2.07 2.44 -0.78
N TYR A 156 -1.57 3.09 -1.84
CA TYR A 156 -0.33 3.87 -1.78
C TYR A 156 -0.43 5.02 -0.78
N GLY A 157 -1.52 5.81 -0.83
CA GLY A 157 -1.76 6.89 0.12
C GLY A 157 -1.79 6.41 1.57
N ARG A 158 -2.35 5.22 1.82
CA ARG A 158 -2.36 4.61 3.15
C ARG A 158 -0.98 4.16 3.61
N ILE A 159 -0.20 3.54 2.71
CA ILE A 159 1.11 2.97 3.01
C ILE A 159 2.18 4.07 3.16
N VAL A 160 2.20 5.06 2.28
CA VAL A 160 3.20 6.15 2.31
C VAL A 160 3.09 6.99 3.57
N SER A 161 1.89 7.07 4.15
CA SER A 161 1.62 7.80 5.39
C SER A 161 1.87 6.96 6.65
N GLU A 162 2.29 5.70 6.51
CA GLU A 162 2.42 4.79 7.64
C GLU A 162 3.70 5.01 8.44
N VAL A 163 3.54 5.11 9.76
CA VAL A 163 4.64 5.31 10.73
C VAL A 163 4.87 4.05 11.57
N GLY A 164 3.81 3.43 12.11
CA GLY A 164 3.92 2.41 13.15
C GLY A 164 4.62 1.16 12.68
N ILE A 165 4.17 0.61 11.55
CA ILE A 165 4.79 -0.56 10.92
C ILE A 165 6.26 -0.28 10.57
N SER A 166 6.52 0.89 9.99
CA SER A 166 7.86 1.33 9.57
C SER A 166 8.81 1.48 10.77
N MET A 167 8.33 1.98 11.92
CA MET A 167 9.13 2.05 13.14
C MET A 167 9.37 0.68 13.76
N MET A 168 8.34 -0.16 13.91
CA MET A 168 8.44 -1.44 14.61
C MET A 168 9.24 -2.49 13.83
N ILE A 169 8.97 -2.62 12.53
CA ILE A 169 9.62 -3.62 11.68
C ILE A 169 10.91 -3.05 11.09
N GLY A 170 10.90 -1.80 10.63
CA GLY A 170 12.07 -1.18 10.01
C GLY A 170 13.12 -0.71 11.02
N GLY A 171 12.74 -0.35 12.25
CA GLY A 171 13.67 0.10 13.30
C GLY A 171 14.24 1.51 13.10
N ASN A 172 13.78 2.26 12.08
CA ASN A 172 14.23 3.62 11.79
C ASN A 172 15.76 3.78 11.64
N ILE A 173 16.42 2.82 10.98
CA ILE A 173 17.88 2.77 10.87
C ILE A 173 18.34 3.73 9.76
N LYS A 174 19.20 4.67 10.13
CA LYS A 174 19.77 5.67 9.21
C LYS A 174 20.47 4.95 8.04
N TRP A 175 20.28 5.48 6.83
CA TRP A 175 20.81 4.93 5.56
C TRP A 175 20.27 3.58 5.09
N HIS A 176 19.42 2.91 5.89
CA HIS A 176 18.98 1.54 5.58
C HIS A 176 17.45 1.45 5.51
N THR A 177 16.75 1.74 6.60
CA THR A 177 15.30 1.52 6.72
C THR A 177 14.51 2.75 7.16
N ARG A 178 15.20 3.86 7.45
CA ARG A 178 14.57 5.14 7.78
C ARG A 178 13.70 5.63 6.61
N THR A 179 12.41 5.86 6.88
CA THR A 179 11.48 6.53 5.94
C THR A 179 11.32 7.99 6.35
N ILE A 180 10.69 8.79 5.47
CA ILE A 180 10.37 10.19 5.80
C ILE A 180 9.43 10.24 7.02
N THR A 181 8.44 9.36 7.08
CA THR A 181 7.47 9.29 8.19
C THR A 181 8.14 8.98 9.53
N THR A 182 9.08 8.03 9.57
CA THR A 182 9.82 7.72 10.81
C THR A 182 10.83 8.81 11.17
N ALA A 183 11.39 9.51 10.17
CA ALA A 183 12.26 10.66 10.41
C ALA A 183 11.48 11.83 11.01
N ILE A 184 10.28 12.14 10.51
CA ILE A 184 9.39 13.17 11.10
C ILE A 184 9.11 12.86 12.57
N ALA A 185 8.73 11.61 12.88
CA ALA A 185 8.45 11.19 14.24
C ALA A 185 9.68 11.33 15.16
N LEU A 186 10.87 10.96 14.66
CA LEU A 186 12.12 11.09 15.39
C LEU A 186 12.49 12.54 15.69
N GLU A 187 12.49 13.41 14.67
CA GLU A 187 12.88 14.82 14.84
C GLU A 187 11.88 15.57 15.73
N THR A 188 10.59 15.25 15.61
CA THR A 188 9.56 15.78 16.52
C THR A 188 9.80 15.32 17.96
N GLY A 189 10.19 14.05 18.16
CA GLY A 189 10.54 13.51 19.48
C GLY A 189 11.78 14.15 20.12
N LYS A 190 12.69 14.73 19.31
CA LYS A 190 13.84 15.52 19.79
C LYS A 190 13.50 16.97 20.11
N GLY A 191 12.29 17.44 19.79
CA GLY A 191 11.93 18.85 19.84
C GLY A 191 12.36 19.67 18.61
N GLU A 192 12.93 19.02 17.57
CA GLU A 192 13.37 19.65 16.33
C GLU A 192 12.21 19.79 15.32
N PHE A 193 11.15 20.50 15.75
CA PHE A 193 9.93 20.66 14.95
C PHE A 193 10.17 21.30 13.58
N ALA A 194 11.15 22.19 13.46
CA ALA A 194 11.50 22.84 12.19
C ALA A 194 11.93 21.82 11.12
N VAL A 195 12.72 20.81 11.51
CA VAL A 195 13.16 19.73 10.63
C VAL A 195 11.99 18.77 10.35
N GLY A 196 11.19 18.45 11.37
CA GLY A 196 9.98 17.63 11.21
C GLY A 196 9.00 18.22 10.19
N ILE A 197 8.72 19.53 10.28
CA ILE A 197 7.84 20.24 9.33
C ILE A 197 8.44 20.25 7.92
N ALA A 198 9.76 20.44 7.79
CA ALA A 198 10.44 20.38 6.50
C ALA A 198 10.24 19.02 5.81
N LEU A 199 10.50 17.93 6.53
CA LEU A 199 10.31 16.57 6.04
C LEU A 199 8.82 16.29 5.72
N GLY A 200 7.91 16.83 6.52
CA GLY A 200 6.45 16.76 6.27
C GLY A 200 6.05 17.40 4.95
N LEU A 201 6.58 18.58 4.62
CA LEU A 201 6.32 19.23 3.33
C LEU A 201 6.86 18.41 2.15
N ILE A 202 8.03 17.77 2.30
CA ILE A 202 8.58 16.86 1.29
C ILE A 202 7.65 15.66 1.09
N LEU A 203 7.17 15.06 2.18
CA LEU A 203 6.24 13.92 2.10
C LEU A 203 4.94 14.30 1.41
N ILE A 204 4.37 15.47 1.72
CA ILE A 204 3.15 15.98 1.08
C ILE A 204 3.39 16.18 -0.42
N ALA A 205 4.50 16.83 -0.81
CA ALA A 205 4.84 17.03 -2.21
C ALA A 205 4.98 15.70 -2.96
N LEU A 206 5.65 14.72 -2.34
CA LEU A 206 5.82 13.37 -2.91
C LEU A 206 4.48 12.64 -3.05
N ALA A 207 3.63 12.68 -2.02
CA ALA A 207 2.30 12.07 -2.06
C ALA A 207 1.40 12.71 -3.12
N LEU A 208 1.47 14.04 -3.28
CA LEU A 208 0.74 14.76 -4.34
C LEU A 208 1.27 14.38 -5.73
N LEU A 209 2.58 14.36 -5.93
CA LEU A 209 3.18 13.97 -7.21
C LEU A 209 2.77 12.57 -7.65
N VAL A 210 2.78 11.60 -6.72
CA VAL A 210 2.37 10.22 -7.04
C VAL A 210 0.87 10.15 -7.33
N ASN A 211 0.02 10.79 -6.51
CA ASN A 211 -1.43 10.81 -6.74
C ASN A 211 -1.81 11.50 -8.05
N LEU A 212 -1.16 12.63 -8.38
CA LEU A 212 -1.37 13.34 -9.63
C LEU A 212 -0.88 12.54 -10.83
N SER A 213 0.24 11.82 -10.70
CA SER A 213 0.72 10.93 -11.76
C SER A 213 -0.29 9.81 -12.03
N MET A 214 -0.81 9.16 -10.99
CA MET A 214 -1.85 8.13 -11.13
C MET A 214 -3.16 8.69 -11.69
N SER A 215 -3.58 9.87 -11.23
CA SER A 215 -4.80 10.54 -11.71
C SER A 215 -4.68 11.08 -13.14
N GLY A 216 -3.48 11.52 -13.53
CA GLY A 216 -3.15 11.98 -14.87
C GLY A 216 -3.16 10.84 -15.88
N LEU A 217 -2.60 9.67 -15.51
CA LEU A 217 -2.73 8.45 -16.31
C LEU A 217 -4.20 8.09 -16.57
N LYS A 218 -5.08 8.25 -15.58
CA LYS A 218 -6.53 8.02 -15.73
C LYS A 218 -7.14 8.93 -16.80
N ARG A 219 -6.89 10.24 -16.74
CA ARG A 219 -7.46 11.19 -17.71
C ARG A 219 -6.98 10.95 -19.14
N LEU A 220 -5.71 10.61 -19.31
CA LEU A 220 -5.13 10.31 -20.63
C LEU A 220 -5.69 9.03 -21.25
N SER A 221 -6.16 8.09 -20.43
CA SER A 221 -6.81 6.86 -20.90
C SER A 221 -8.34 6.95 -21.04
N GLU A 222 -8.93 8.07 -20.62
CA GLU A 222 -10.34 8.44 -20.85
C GLU A 222 -10.53 9.24 -22.17
N LEU A 223 -9.43 9.72 -22.78
CA LEU A 223 -9.39 10.43 -24.07
C LEU A 223 -9.07 9.46 -25.22
#